data_AF-A0ABF7QGJ0-F1
#
_entry.id   AF-A0ABF7QGJ0-F1
#
_cell.length_a   1.000
_cell.length_b   1.000
_cell.length_c   1.000
_cell.angle_alpha   90.00
_cell.angle_beta   90.00
_cell.angle_gamma   90.00
#
_symmetry.space_group_name_H-M   'P 1'
#
loop_
_entity.id
_entity.type
_entity.pdbx_description
1 polymer ?
#
loop_
_entity_poly.entity_id
_entity_poly.type
_entity_poly.pdbx_seq_one_letter_code
_entity_poly.pdbx_strand_id
1 'polypeptide(L)'
;MNGLELKKWRKLLNYTQEQAANEFGVTRPTIQNWEYEITPVPVAVDLASRQLLRRWKQRPGFGPVTLVYASAPLSPTQDRVDRLPTLFCRRYLDNNAAFLRVLELRSSSNFFNPLILDDTNLIIWGGPQLMEECEKLHLQG
;
A
#
# COMPACT_ATOMS: atom_id res chain seq x y z
N MET A 1 -5.22 7.86 16.20
CA MET A 1 -6.59 7.69 15.71
C MET A 1 -7.59 7.96 16.84
N ASN A 2 -8.65 8.75 16.62
CA ASN A 2 -9.79 8.92 17.54
C ASN A 2 -11.01 8.08 17.12
N GLY A 3 -12.12 8.15 17.86
CA GLY A 3 -13.31 7.32 17.62
C GLY A 3 -13.95 7.58 16.26
N LEU A 4 -13.99 8.86 15.84
CA LEU A 4 -14.49 9.25 14.52
C LEU A 4 -13.62 8.72 13.38
N GLU A 5 -12.29 8.80 13.52
CA GLU A 5 -11.34 8.27 12.56
C GLU A 5 -11.44 6.74 12.44
N LEU A 6 -11.61 6.02 13.55
CA LEU A 6 -11.86 4.57 13.55
C LEU A 6 -13.14 4.22 12.78
N LYS A 7 -14.23 4.96 13.02
CA LYS A 7 -15.50 4.77 12.32
C LYS A 7 -15.37 5.03 10.81
N LYS A 8 -14.60 6.04 10.42
CA LYS A 8 -14.29 6.33 9.01
C LYS A 8 -13.47 5.21 8.38
N TRP A 9 -12.42 4.75 9.04
CA TRP A 9 -11.61 3.61 8.60
C TRP A 9 -12.48 2.37 8.37
N ARG A 10 -13.34 2.03 9.34
CA ARG A 10 -14.21 0.86 9.26
C ARG A 10 -15.16 0.94 8.06
N LYS A 11 -15.79 2.11 7.88
CA LYS A 11 -16.70 2.35 6.75
C LYS A 11 -15.98 2.33 5.40
N LEU A 12 -14.75 2.86 5.33
CA LEU A 12 -13.93 2.83 4.12
C LEU A 12 -13.67 1.39 3.65
N LEU A 13 -13.41 0.48 4.59
CA LEU A 13 -13.22 -0.94 4.30
C LEU A 13 -14.53 -1.72 4.15
N ASN A 14 -15.68 -1.04 4.25
CA ASN A 14 -17.02 -1.63 4.25
C ASN A 14 -17.24 -2.69 5.35
N TYR A 15 -16.65 -2.46 6.52
CA TYR A 15 -16.79 -3.34 7.67
C TYR A 15 -17.99 -2.95 8.56
N THR A 16 -18.69 -3.96 9.08
CA THR A 16 -19.56 -3.81 10.25
C THR A 16 -18.72 -3.70 11.53
N GLN A 17 -19.31 -3.26 12.64
CA GLN A 17 -18.60 -3.25 13.93
C GLN A 17 -18.17 -4.66 14.35
N GLU A 18 -18.95 -5.68 13.99
CA GLU A 18 -18.62 -7.10 14.22
C GLU A 18 -17.38 -7.52 13.42
N GLN A 19 -17.33 -7.19 12.13
CA GLN A 19 -16.18 -7.49 11.27
C GLN A 19 -14.91 -6.77 11.76
N ALA A 20 -15.01 -5.49 12.12
CA ALA A 20 -13.89 -4.76 12.69
C ALA A 20 -13.41 -5.36 14.02
N ALA A 21 -14.35 -5.85 14.85
CA ALA A 21 -14.01 -6.51 16.10
C ALA A 21 -13.19 -7.78 15.85
N ASN A 22 -13.61 -8.59 14.86
CA ASN A 22 -12.89 -9.80 14.45
C ASN A 22 -11.48 -9.49 13.93
N GLU A 23 -11.31 -8.45 13.10
CA GLU A 23 -9.99 -8.02 12.60
C GLU A 23 -9.03 -7.59 13.72
N PHE A 24 -9.55 -7.00 14.80
CA PHE A 24 -8.75 -6.57 15.94
C PHE A 24 -8.68 -7.60 17.08
N GLY A 25 -9.39 -8.73 16.98
CA GLY A 25 -9.46 -9.72 18.06
C GLY A 25 -10.13 -9.20 19.34
N VAL A 26 -11.12 -8.32 19.20
CA VAL A 26 -11.89 -7.76 20.32
C VAL A 26 -13.39 -8.03 20.15
N THR A 27 -14.21 -7.55 21.08
CA THR A 27 -15.67 -7.71 21.00
C THR A 27 -16.31 -6.52 20.26
N ARG A 28 -17.47 -6.74 19.65
CA ARG A 28 -18.24 -5.67 18.99
C ARG A 28 -18.61 -4.50 19.92
N PRO A 29 -18.99 -4.70 21.20
CA PRO A 29 -19.14 -3.62 22.17
C PRO A 29 -17.86 -2.78 22.37
N THR A 30 -16.68 -3.38 22.32
CA THR A 30 -15.41 -2.65 22.42
C THR A 30 -15.24 -1.67 21.25
N ILE A 31 -15.52 -2.11 20.02
CA ILE A 31 -15.52 -1.22 18.84
C ILE A 31 -16.54 -0.09 19.01
N GLN A 32 -17.75 -0.42 19.48
CA GLN A 32 -18.79 0.57 19.72
C GLN A 32 -18.32 1.63 20.74
N ASN A 33 -17.73 1.21 21.86
CA ASN A 33 -17.26 2.12 22.90
C ASN A 33 -16.15 3.06 22.40
N TRP A 34 -15.23 2.53 21.58
CA TRP A 34 -14.20 3.34 20.92
C TRP A 34 -14.79 4.35 19.93
N GLU A 35 -15.74 3.93 19.08
CA GLU A 35 -16.38 4.83 18.10
C GLU A 35 -17.22 5.94 18.74
N TYR A 36 -17.77 5.70 19.93
CA TYR A 36 -18.50 6.69 20.73
C TYR A 36 -17.61 7.44 21.73
N GLU A 37 -16.30 7.18 21.72
CA GLU A 37 -15.32 7.81 22.61
C GLU A 37 -15.62 7.61 24.12
N ILE A 38 -16.34 6.53 24.46
CA ILE A 38 -16.56 6.10 25.85
C ILE A 38 -15.22 5.66 26.48
N THR A 39 -14.37 5.02 25.68
CA THR A 39 -12.99 4.70 26.03
C THR A 39 -12.05 5.10 24.89
N PRO A 40 -10.80 5.48 25.19
CA PRO A 40 -9.84 5.87 24.16
C PRO A 40 -9.46 4.69 23.27
N VAL A 41 -9.20 4.98 22.00
CA VAL A 41 -8.68 4.00 21.03
C VAL A 41 -7.21 3.71 21.35
N PRO A 42 -6.81 2.44 21.58
CA PRO A 42 -5.41 2.10 21.81
C PRO A 42 -4.52 2.41 20.59
N VAL A 43 -3.27 2.81 20.83
CA VAL A 43 -2.29 3.09 19.75
C VAL A 43 -2.07 1.87 18.84
N ALA A 44 -2.10 0.66 19.41
CA ALA A 44 -1.99 -0.58 18.64
C ALA A 44 -3.11 -0.72 17.58
N VAL A 45 -4.32 -0.22 17.86
CA VAL A 45 -5.44 -0.26 16.92
C VAL A 45 -5.22 0.71 15.77
N ASP A 46 -4.61 1.88 16.01
CA ASP A 46 -4.21 2.81 14.93
C ASP A 46 -3.19 2.14 14.00
N LEU A 47 -2.13 1.53 14.55
CA LEU A 47 -1.12 0.81 13.77
C LEU A 47 -1.73 -0.35 12.97
N ALA A 48 -2.58 -1.17 13.61
CA ALA A 48 -3.28 -2.27 12.95
C ALA A 48 -4.21 -1.77 11.84
N SER A 49 -4.94 -0.67 12.06
CA SER A 49 -5.83 -0.06 11.07
C SER A 49 -5.07 0.38 9.82
N ARG A 50 -3.88 0.99 9.99
CA ARG A 50 -3.01 1.37 8.87
C ARG A 50 -2.54 0.15 8.08
N GLN A 51 -2.15 -0.92 8.77
CA GLN A 51 -1.70 -2.15 8.12
C GLN A 51 -2.84 -2.85 7.35
N LEU A 52 -4.03 -2.93 7.93
CA LEU A 52 -5.22 -3.49 7.28
C LEU A 52 -5.65 -2.65 6.07
N LEU A 53 -5.62 -1.32 6.20
CA LEU A 53 -5.90 -0.43 5.08
C LEU A 53 -4.89 -0.62 3.95
N ARG A 54 -3.60 -0.74 4.26
CA ARG A 54 -2.57 -1.03 3.25
C ARG A 54 -2.84 -2.35 2.53
N ARG A 55 -3.15 -3.43 3.26
CA ARG A 55 -3.51 -4.73 2.65
C ARG A 55 -4.76 -4.65 1.77
N TRP A 56 -5.77 -3.91 2.18
CA TRP A 56 -6.97 -3.70 1.37
C TRP A 56 -6.66 -2.94 0.07
N LYS A 57 -5.74 -1.96 0.13
CA LYS A 57 -5.22 -1.23 -1.04
C LYS A 57 -4.30 -2.08 -1.93
N GLN A 58 -3.77 -3.20 -1.42
CA GLN A 58 -2.98 -4.17 -2.19
C GLN A 58 -3.84 -5.09 -3.06
N ARG A 59 -5.16 -5.03 -2.99
CA ARG A 59 -6.01 -5.88 -3.85
C ARG A 59 -5.82 -5.54 -5.34
N PRO A 60 -5.87 -6.52 -6.25
CA PRO A 60 -5.63 -6.35 -7.69
C PRO A 60 -6.36 -5.16 -8.36
N GLY A 61 -7.65 -5.00 -8.05
CA GLY A 61 -8.50 -3.94 -8.62
C GLY A 61 -8.51 -2.62 -7.86
N PHE A 62 -7.64 -2.42 -6.86
CA PHE A 62 -7.57 -1.12 -6.19
C PHE A 62 -6.81 -0.11 -7.06
N GLY A 63 -7.39 1.07 -7.24
CA GLY A 63 -6.74 2.24 -7.81
C GLY A 63 -7.66 3.46 -7.84
N PRO A 64 -7.22 4.55 -8.49
CA PRO A 64 -5.98 4.69 -9.25
C PRO A 64 -4.71 4.62 -8.39
N VAL A 65 -3.61 4.19 -8.99
CA VAL A 65 -2.30 4.08 -8.33
C VAL A 65 -1.20 4.73 -9.16
N THR A 66 -0.07 5.07 -8.52
CA THR A 66 1.10 5.64 -9.20
C THR A 66 2.30 4.73 -9.05
N LEU A 67 2.79 4.18 -10.15
CA LEU A 67 4.08 3.48 -10.20
C LEU A 67 5.20 4.52 -10.26
N VAL A 68 6.12 4.41 -9.32
CA VAL A 68 7.34 5.23 -9.25
C VAL A 68 8.55 4.32 -9.42
N TYR A 69 9.51 4.72 -10.26
CA TYR A 69 10.80 4.04 -10.42
C TYR A 69 11.86 5.02 -10.91
N ALA A 70 13.14 4.65 -10.79
CA ALA A 70 14.27 5.47 -11.21
C ALA A 70 14.97 4.89 -12.45
N SER A 71 15.57 5.76 -13.28
CA SER A 71 16.44 5.37 -14.40
C SER A 71 17.79 4.79 -13.97
N ALA A 72 18.21 5.03 -12.73
CA ALA A 72 19.46 4.58 -12.16
C ALA A 72 19.29 4.32 -10.64
N PRO A 73 20.20 3.58 -9.98
CA PRO A 73 20.20 3.43 -8.54
C PRO A 73 20.20 4.79 -7.83
N LEU A 74 19.37 4.93 -6.80
CA LEU A 74 19.29 6.16 -5.99
C LEU A 74 20.41 6.25 -4.95
N SER A 75 21.02 5.11 -4.60
CA SER A 75 22.19 5.06 -3.72
C SER A 75 23.43 5.51 -4.51
N PRO A 76 24.27 6.40 -3.96
CA PRO A 76 25.52 6.79 -4.59
C PRO A 76 26.45 5.57 -4.59
N THR A 77 26.58 4.88 -5.71
CA THR A 77 27.70 3.98 -5.94
C THR A 77 28.92 4.82 -6.26
N GLN A 78 30.04 4.55 -5.59
CA GLN A 78 31.27 5.36 -5.63
C GLN A 78 31.88 5.53 -7.03
N ASP A 79 31.40 4.81 -8.05
CA ASP A 79 32.03 4.69 -9.38
C ASP A 79 31.22 5.27 -10.56
N ARG A 80 30.11 6.00 -10.36
CA ARG A 80 29.33 6.54 -11.50
C ARG A 80 29.15 8.05 -11.42
N VAL A 81 29.97 8.77 -12.19
CA VAL A 81 29.92 10.23 -12.34
C VAL A 81 28.85 10.71 -13.33
N ASP A 82 28.30 9.86 -14.21
CA ASP A 82 27.69 10.43 -15.44
C ASP A 82 26.15 10.42 -15.57
N ARG A 83 25.36 9.93 -14.61
CA ARG A 83 23.90 10.01 -14.72
C ARG A 83 23.19 10.31 -13.41
N LEU A 84 22.63 11.52 -13.32
CA LEU A 84 21.63 11.85 -12.31
C LEU A 84 20.40 10.93 -12.49
N PRO A 85 19.96 10.23 -11.44
CA PRO A 85 18.78 9.40 -11.51
C PRO A 85 17.55 10.25 -11.83
N THR A 86 16.80 9.85 -12.85
CA THR A 86 15.51 10.45 -13.18
C THR A 86 14.41 9.59 -12.55
N LEU A 87 13.53 10.22 -11.78
CA LEU A 87 12.33 9.57 -11.25
C LEU A 87 11.21 9.64 -12.28
N PHE A 88 10.62 8.50 -12.57
CA PHE A 88 9.42 8.39 -13.38
C PHE A 88 8.24 8.12 -12.46
N CYS A 89 7.19 8.93 -12.58
CA CYS A 89 5.91 8.73 -11.90
C CYS A 89 4.84 8.53 -12.97
N ARG A 90 4.22 7.35 -13.00
CA ARG A 90 3.18 7.01 -13.99
C ARG A 90 1.92 6.53 -13.28
N ARG A 91 0.78 7.13 -13.62
CA ARG A 91 -0.53 6.78 -13.06
C ARG A 91 -1.15 5.63 -13.85
N TYR A 92 -1.75 4.69 -13.13
CA TYR A 92 -2.47 3.53 -13.67
C TYR A 92 -3.87 3.45 -13.05
N LEU A 93 -4.76 2.74 -13.74
CA LEU A 93 -6.14 2.56 -13.30
C LEU A 93 -6.23 1.78 -11.99
N ASP A 94 -5.41 0.75 -11.84
CA ASP A 94 -5.37 -0.13 -10.67
C ASP A 94 -3.98 -0.78 -10.50
N ASN A 95 -3.83 -1.58 -9.44
CA ASN A 95 -2.63 -2.35 -9.18
C ASN A 95 -2.29 -3.32 -10.33
N ASN A 96 -3.28 -3.99 -10.93
CA ASN A 96 -3.05 -4.92 -12.04
C ASN A 96 -2.38 -4.25 -13.23
N ALA A 97 -2.90 -3.10 -13.67
CA ALA A 97 -2.31 -2.34 -14.76
C ALA A 97 -0.88 -1.88 -14.43
N ALA A 98 -0.62 -1.51 -13.17
CA ALA A 98 0.72 -1.17 -12.72
C ALA A 98 1.67 -2.39 -12.71
N PHE A 99 1.19 -3.57 -12.26
CA PHE A 99 1.98 -4.81 -12.24
C PHE A 99 2.38 -5.27 -13.64
N LEU A 100 1.45 -5.25 -14.60
CA LEU A 100 1.77 -5.55 -16.00
C LEU A 100 2.91 -4.67 -16.50
N ARG A 101 2.89 -3.38 -16.17
CA ARG A 101 3.98 -2.48 -16.53
C ARG A 101 5.30 -2.82 -15.83
N VAL A 102 5.26 -3.18 -14.55
CA VAL A 102 6.47 -3.61 -13.82
C VAL A 102 7.08 -4.84 -14.49
N LEU A 103 6.27 -5.82 -14.88
CA LEU A 103 6.70 -7.03 -15.58
C LEU A 103 7.33 -6.72 -16.95
N GLU A 104 6.81 -5.75 -17.69
CA GLU A 104 7.42 -5.28 -18.94
C GLU A 104 8.78 -4.58 -18.71
N LEU A 105 8.89 -3.79 -17.64
CA LEU A 105 10.06 -2.95 -17.38
C LEU A 105 11.19 -3.67 -16.63
N ARG A 106 10.92 -4.79 -15.95
CA ARG A 106 11.91 -5.47 -15.09
C ARG A 106 13.19 -5.91 -15.79
N SER A 107 13.12 -6.16 -17.10
CA SER A 107 14.27 -6.54 -17.93
C SER A 107 15.04 -5.33 -18.48
N SER A 108 14.56 -4.11 -18.26
CA SER A 108 15.21 -2.87 -18.69
C SER A 108 16.36 -2.50 -17.76
N SER A 109 17.47 -2.07 -18.35
CA SER A 109 18.63 -1.56 -17.61
C SER A 109 18.39 -0.21 -16.91
N ASN A 110 17.22 0.41 -17.12
CA ASN A 110 16.83 1.71 -16.54
C ASN A 110 15.62 1.61 -15.60
N PHE A 111 15.45 0.49 -14.90
CA PHE A 111 14.31 0.26 -13.99
C PHE A 111 14.81 -0.10 -12.59
N PHE A 112 14.85 0.89 -11.70
CA PHE A 112 15.35 0.74 -10.34
C PHE A 112 14.35 1.19 -9.28
N ASN A 113 14.42 0.54 -8.12
CA ASN A 113 13.66 0.90 -6.91
C ASN A 113 12.16 1.13 -7.16
N PRO A 114 11.45 0.19 -7.81
CA PRO A 114 10.04 0.40 -8.11
C PRO A 114 9.19 0.39 -6.84
N LEU A 115 8.18 1.24 -6.80
CA LEU A 115 7.17 1.27 -5.75
C LEU A 115 5.83 1.74 -6.32
N ILE A 116 4.74 1.38 -5.65
CA ILE A 116 3.39 1.83 -6.01
C ILE A 116 2.81 2.65 -4.86
N LEU A 117 2.35 3.85 -5.20
CA LEU A 117 1.67 4.79 -4.31
C LEU A 117 0.17 4.82 -4.56
N ASP A 118 -0.62 5.10 -3.53
CA ASP A 118 -2.01 5.52 -3.70
C ASP A 118 -2.12 6.99 -4.12
N ASP A 119 -3.35 7.46 -4.26
CA ASP A 119 -3.69 8.86 -4.56
C ASP A 119 -3.32 9.84 -3.44
N THR A 120 -3.08 9.35 -2.23
CA THR A 120 -2.58 10.12 -1.08
C THR A 120 -1.05 10.08 -0.95
N ASN A 121 -0.35 9.54 -1.95
CA ASN A 121 1.11 9.35 -1.98
C ASN A 121 1.67 8.41 -0.90
N LEU A 122 0.82 7.55 -0.32
CA LEU A 122 1.28 6.52 0.61
C LEU A 122 1.72 5.26 -0.15
N ILE A 123 2.81 4.65 0.31
CA ILE A 123 3.34 3.43 -0.29
C ILE A 123 2.40 2.26 -0.01
N ILE A 124 1.81 1.72 -1.07
CA ILE A 124 1.03 0.48 -1.05
C ILE A 124 1.98 -0.70 -1.22
N TRP A 125 2.81 -0.67 -2.27
CA TRP A 125 3.78 -1.70 -2.58
C TRP A 125 5.19 -1.12 -2.55
N GLY A 126 6.04 -1.66 -1.66
CA GLY A 126 7.47 -1.35 -1.66
C GLY A 126 8.25 -2.32 -2.55
N GLY A 127 9.45 -1.94 -2.99
CA GLY A 127 10.24 -2.68 -3.98
C GLY A 127 10.29 -4.21 -3.78
N PRO A 128 10.79 -4.74 -2.65
CA PRO A 128 10.85 -6.18 -2.45
C PRO A 128 9.49 -6.87 -2.52
N GLN A 129 8.47 -6.30 -1.85
CA GLN A 129 7.12 -6.85 -1.83
C GLN A 129 6.45 -6.80 -3.21
N LEU A 130 6.70 -5.74 -3.97
CA LEU A 130 6.19 -5.55 -5.33
C LEU A 130 6.75 -6.61 -6.27
N MET A 131 8.06 -6.86 -6.20
CA MET A 131 8.71 -7.85 -7.05
C MET A 131 8.24 -9.27 -6.73
N GLU A 132 8.13 -9.62 -5.44
CA GLU A 132 7.61 -10.92 -5.00
C GLU A 132 6.19 -11.17 -5.52
N GLU A 133 5.31 -10.16 -5.46
CA GLU A 133 3.94 -10.30 -5.97
C GLU A 133 3.89 -10.45 -7.50
N CYS A 134 4.73 -9.70 -8.21
CA CYS A 134 4.83 -9.82 -9.67
C CYS A 134 5.32 -11.21 -10.09
N GLU A 135 6.23 -11.84 -9.34
CA GLU A 135 6.68 -13.21 -9.59
C GLU A 135 5.55 -14.23 -9.41
N LYS A 136 4.74 -14.10 -8.35
CA LYS A 136 3.57 -14.97 -8.13
C LYS A 136 2.57 -14.89 -9.28
N LEU A 137 2.27 -13.68 -9.76
CA LEU A 137 1.36 -13.47 -10.88
C LEU A 137 1.92 -14.01 -12.21
N HIS A 138 3.23 -13.94 -12.41
CA HIS A 138 3.87 -14.48 -13.61
C HIS A 138 3.84 -16.01 -13.69
N LEU A 139 3.87 -16.70 -12.55
CA LEU A 139 3.84 -18.18 -12.50
C LEU A 139 2.42 -18.75 -12.66
N GLN A 140 1.38 -17.92 -12.58
CA GLN A 140 -0.03 -18.34 -12.65
C GLN A 140 -0.69 -18.08 -14.00
N GLY A 141 -0.01 -17.39 -14.93
CA GLY A 141 -0.50 -17.10 -16.28
C GLY A 141 0.34 -17.77 -17.35
#